data_AF-A0A351KXT7-F1
#
_entry.id   AF-A0A351KXT7-F1
#
_cell.length_a   1.000
_cell.length_b   1.000
_cell.length_c   1.000
_cell.angle_alpha   90.00
_cell.angle_beta   90.00
_cell.angle_gamma   90.00
#
_symmetry.space_group_name_H-M   'P 1'
#
loop_
_entity.id
_entity.type
_entity.pdbx_description
1 polymer ?
#
loop_
_entity_poly.entity_id
_entity_poly.type
_entity_poly.pdbx_seq_one_letter_code
_entity_poly.pdbx_strand_id
1 'polypeptide(L)'
;QFKQAEIEGGDYIDLLGSQKLKIFEPPLDGYFYPVQLGDMYGLQVDCTANLIPDYKFSPQPIANLSKIHQEIKAKIDADNLKPKLGQTWLIWGQLAADNQDILATAKECYAQLNLPGLPKWDENKLAINQGKFFGATVFDLWYYPPQSQQIDDGFHVLIILFPYKLKIDAIRDKVSRFYPELMRLLAYRHKILWAYAQSRSLKSNLKQVAQSVQTTILDLNQSIASGKYHINKLQKTLEKTPNIMLKYNNNLNYLDDQRRTIQVNVGNYYKRLERIKKIDSNSDWAFWQEFGEFTEEKFLEQIESDYGNLSPGLRLMENTIQTIQGMIDIEKTKSDRILNQTVGIVGVGLATSQIASAVILTQDKPNPEVALNYRIEVFGLSLGIGLVMAMVAFIILRFARRG
;
A
#
# COMPACT_ATOMS: atom_id res chain seq x y z
N GLN A 1 -18.66 -3.94 -24.63
CA GLN A 1 -18.99 -5.36 -24.84
C GLN A 1 -18.54 -6.29 -23.69
N PHE A 2 -17.59 -5.90 -22.82
CA PHE A 2 -17.13 -6.76 -21.70
C PHE A 2 -18.17 -7.04 -20.59
N LYS A 3 -19.13 -6.13 -20.33
CA LYS A 3 -20.16 -6.29 -19.28
C LYS A 3 -21.03 -7.56 -19.42
N GLN A 4 -21.10 -8.17 -20.61
CA GLN A 4 -21.88 -9.40 -20.81
C GLN A 4 -21.15 -10.67 -20.31
N ALA A 5 -19.85 -10.59 -20.03
CA ALA A 5 -19.04 -11.71 -19.57
C ALA A 5 -18.60 -11.61 -18.10
N GLU A 6 -18.87 -10.49 -17.42
CA GLU A 6 -18.60 -10.35 -15.99
C GLU A 6 -19.49 -11.31 -15.19
N ILE A 7 -18.91 -12.07 -14.27
CA ILE A 7 -19.64 -12.93 -13.34
C ILE A 7 -19.26 -12.53 -11.92
N GLU A 8 -20.27 -12.16 -11.14
CA GLU A 8 -20.09 -11.85 -9.72
C GLU A 8 -19.61 -13.10 -8.98
N GLY A 9 -18.47 -12.99 -8.29
CA GLY A 9 -17.84 -14.10 -7.57
C GLY A 9 -16.99 -15.06 -8.42
N GLY A 10 -16.75 -14.78 -9.70
CA GLY A 10 -15.85 -15.59 -10.52
C GLY A 10 -14.37 -15.24 -10.30
N ASP A 11 -13.54 -16.25 -10.02
CA ASP A 11 -12.12 -16.07 -9.70
C ASP A 11 -11.21 -15.77 -10.91
N TYR A 12 -11.62 -16.18 -12.11
CA TYR A 12 -10.91 -15.91 -13.37
C TYR A 12 -11.84 -16.09 -14.56
N ILE A 13 -12.11 -15.03 -15.30
CA ILE A 13 -13.07 -15.05 -16.41
C ILE A 13 -12.48 -14.38 -17.64
N ASP A 14 -12.54 -15.06 -18.77
CA ASP A 14 -12.16 -14.53 -20.07
C ASP A 14 -13.23 -13.53 -20.54
N LEU A 15 -12.87 -12.25 -20.64
CA LEU A 15 -13.84 -11.19 -20.94
C LEU A 15 -14.25 -11.13 -22.42
N LEU A 16 -13.55 -11.87 -23.29
CA LEU A 16 -13.87 -12.02 -24.71
C LEU A 16 -14.70 -13.28 -25.03
N GLY A 17 -15.19 -13.99 -24.01
CA GLY A 17 -16.01 -15.18 -24.20
C GLY A 17 -15.33 -16.22 -25.10
N SER A 18 -16.03 -16.69 -26.13
CA SER A 18 -15.51 -17.71 -27.06
C SER A 18 -14.34 -17.24 -27.92
N GLN A 19 -14.19 -15.94 -28.15
CA GLN A 19 -13.12 -15.40 -28.98
C GLN A 19 -11.77 -15.45 -28.24
N LYS A 20 -11.79 -15.43 -26.90
CA LYS A 20 -10.65 -15.44 -25.95
C LYS A 20 -9.61 -14.33 -26.15
N LEU A 21 -9.08 -14.13 -27.35
CA LEU A 21 -8.04 -13.17 -27.71
C LEU A 21 -8.55 -12.15 -28.73
N LYS A 22 -8.08 -10.90 -28.64
CA LYS A 22 -8.21 -9.90 -29.71
C LYS A 22 -6.84 -9.75 -30.36
N ILE A 23 -6.65 -10.43 -31.50
CA ILE A 23 -5.37 -10.45 -32.25
C ILE A 23 -5.10 -9.08 -32.86
N PHE A 24 -3.82 -8.70 -32.95
CA PHE A 24 -3.39 -7.48 -33.64
C PHE A 24 -3.48 -7.65 -35.16
N GLU A 25 -3.71 -6.55 -35.86
CA GLU A 25 -3.60 -6.53 -37.31
C GLU A 25 -2.15 -6.83 -37.75
N PRO A 26 -1.94 -7.65 -38.80
CA PRO A 26 -0.62 -7.90 -39.38
C PRO A 26 0.11 -6.59 -39.72
N PRO A 27 1.46 -6.56 -39.69
CA PRO A 27 2.37 -7.70 -39.56
C PRO A 27 2.68 -8.13 -38.12
N LEU A 28 2.14 -7.44 -37.11
CA LEU A 28 2.42 -7.74 -35.70
C LEU A 28 1.83 -9.10 -35.32
N ASP A 29 2.61 -9.95 -34.64
CA ASP A 29 2.10 -11.15 -33.97
C ASP A 29 1.95 -10.82 -32.49
N GLY A 30 0.75 -10.36 -32.15
CA GLY A 30 0.40 -9.97 -30.80
C GLY A 30 -1.09 -9.99 -30.59
N TYR A 31 -1.50 -9.85 -29.34
CA TYR A 31 -2.91 -9.91 -28.94
C TYR A 31 -3.17 -9.18 -27.63
N PHE A 32 -4.44 -8.80 -27.45
CA PHE A 32 -5.01 -8.46 -26.15
C PHE A 32 -5.71 -9.67 -25.55
N TYR A 33 -5.52 -9.88 -24.26
CA TYR A 33 -6.21 -10.88 -23.47
C TYR A 33 -6.72 -10.26 -22.15
N PRO A 34 -7.94 -9.71 -22.15
CA PRO A 34 -8.56 -9.13 -20.98
C PRO A 34 -9.27 -10.21 -20.15
N VAL A 35 -9.07 -10.15 -18.83
CA VAL A 35 -9.64 -11.09 -17.87
C VAL A 35 -10.19 -10.37 -16.64
N GLN A 36 -11.25 -10.91 -16.05
CA GLN A 36 -11.66 -10.57 -14.68
C GLN A 36 -10.92 -11.50 -13.71
N LEU A 37 -10.37 -10.94 -12.65
CA LEU A 37 -9.60 -11.62 -11.60
C LEU A 37 -10.26 -11.34 -10.24
N GLY A 38 -11.39 -11.98 -9.97
CA GLY A 38 -12.21 -11.66 -8.79
C GLY A 38 -12.78 -10.24 -8.88
N ASP A 39 -12.32 -9.36 -7.99
CA ASP A 39 -12.68 -7.93 -7.95
C ASP A 39 -11.73 -7.01 -8.75
N MET A 40 -10.78 -7.60 -9.48
CA MET A 40 -9.82 -6.88 -10.33
C MET A 40 -10.04 -7.20 -11.80
N TYR A 41 -9.45 -6.37 -12.65
CA TYR A 41 -9.32 -6.62 -14.08
C TYR A 41 -7.83 -6.74 -14.45
N GLY A 42 -7.51 -7.74 -15.25
CA GLY A 42 -6.19 -7.92 -15.85
C GLY A 42 -6.25 -7.74 -17.36
N LEU A 43 -5.20 -7.17 -17.94
CA LEU A 43 -5.01 -7.11 -19.38
C LEU A 43 -3.60 -7.59 -19.69
N GLN A 44 -3.51 -8.70 -20.40
CA GLN A 44 -2.26 -9.09 -21.05
C GLN A 44 -2.23 -8.48 -22.45
N VAL A 45 -1.14 -7.78 -22.74
CA VAL A 45 -0.80 -7.27 -24.07
C VAL A 45 0.48 -7.97 -24.48
N ASP A 46 0.35 -9.01 -25.30
CA ASP A 46 1.47 -9.85 -25.71
C ASP A 46 1.82 -9.50 -27.16
N CYS A 47 3.10 -9.45 -27.47
CA CYS A 47 3.58 -9.22 -28.82
C CYS A 47 4.96 -9.85 -28.96
N THR A 48 5.12 -10.66 -30.00
CA THR A 48 6.41 -11.16 -30.44
C THR A 48 6.82 -10.40 -31.71
N ALA A 49 8.13 -10.25 -31.92
CA ALA A 49 8.64 -9.73 -33.18
C ALA A 49 8.29 -10.73 -34.30
N ASN A 50 7.32 -10.39 -35.14
CA ASN A 50 7.09 -11.07 -36.40
C ASN A 50 8.02 -10.47 -37.46
N LEU A 51 8.99 -11.24 -37.94
CA LEU A 51 9.82 -10.89 -39.09
C LEU A 51 9.79 -12.06 -40.10
N ILE A 52 8.70 -12.12 -40.87
CA ILE A 52 8.52 -12.84 -42.16
C ILE A 52 8.62 -14.40 -42.13
N PRO A 53 8.22 -15.16 -43.17
CA PRO A 53 7.49 -16.43 -43.05
C PRO A 53 8.40 -17.67 -43.02
N ASP A 54 9.71 -17.48 -43.16
CA ASP A 54 10.64 -18.57 -43.50
C ASP A 54 11.39 -19.17 -42.31
N TYR A 55 11.20 -18.71 -41.07
CA TYR A 55 11.44 -19.53 -39.88
C TYR A 55 10.88 -18.87 -38.62
N LYS A 56 9.80 -19.42 -38.06
CA LYS A 56 9.08 -18.92 -36.86
C LYS A 56 9.95 -18.78 -35.60
N PHE A 57 11.15 -19.35 -35.59
CA PHE A 57 11.96 -19.59 -34.40
C PHE A 57 13.45 -19.22 -34.55
N SER A 58 13.83 -18.55 -35.64
CA SER A 58 15.22 -18.09 -35.78
C SER A 58 15.56 -17.04 -34.72
N PRO A 59 16.78 -17.06 -34.14
CA PRO A 59 17.23 -16.03 -33.22
C PRO A 59 17.04 -14.62 -33.79
N GLN A 60 16.57 -13.70 -32.95
CA GLN A 60 16.32 -12.30 -33.32
C GLN A 60 17.24 -11.37 -32.53
N PRO A 61 17.64 -10.22 -33.10
CA PRO A 61 18.39 -9.20 -32.36
C PRO A 61 17.62 -8.69 -31.14
N ILE A 62 18.29 -8.57 -29.99
CA ILE A 62 17.70 -8.06 -28.73
C ILE A 62 17.17 -6.63 -28.92
N ALA A 63 17.79 -5.84 -29.79
CA ALA A 63 17.35 -4.49 -30.16
C ALA A 63 15.90 -4.43 -30.70
N ASN A 64 15.33 -5.54 -31.18
CA ASN A 64 13.93 -5.57 -31.59
C ASN A 64 12.95 -5.39 -30.41
N LEU A 65 13.37 -5.65 -29.17
CA LEU A 65 12.55 -5.42 -27.97
C LEU A 65 12.11 -3.95 -27.85
N SER A 66 12.96 -3.01 -28.26
CA SER A 66 12.61 -1.58 -28.24
C SER A 66 11.42 -1.27 -29.15
N LYS A 67 11.36 -1.90 -30.34
CA LYS A 67 10.24 -1.78 -31.28
C LYS A 67 8.98 -2.42 -30.73
N ILE A 68 9.08 -3.65 -30.22
CA ILE A 68 7.94 -4.36 -29.60
C ILE A 68 7.34 -3.52 -28.47
N HIS A 69 8.19 -2.98 -27.59
CA HIS A 69 7.79 -2.12 -26.50
C HIS A 69 7.04 -0.86 -26.99
N GLN A 70 7.56 -0.18 -28.02
CA GLN A 70 6.91 0.99 -28.63
C GLN A 70 5.52 0.65 -29.20
N GLU A 71 5.39 -0.49 -29.88
CA GLU A 71 4.12 -0.95 -30.45
C GLU A 71 3.09 -1.29 -29.36
N ILE A 72 3.49 -2.05 -28.33
CA ILE A 72 2.61 -2.36 -27.18
C ILE A 72 2.14 -1.05 -26.53
N LYS A 73 3.05 -0.10 -26.29
CA LYS A 73 2.71 1.18 -25.68
C LYS A 73 1.75 1.99 -26.55
N ALA A 74 1.99 2.07 -27.87
CA ALA A 74 1.10 2.79 -28.79
C ALA A 74 -0.32 2.21 -28.78
N LYS A 75 -0.45 0.87 -28.71
CA LYS A 75 -1.73 0.18 -28.61
C LYS A 75 -2.46 0.44 -27.29
N ILE A 76 -1.73 0.43 -26.17
CA ILE A 76 -2.29 0.75 -24.84
C ILE A 76 -2.78 2.20 -24.80
N ASP A 77 -1.98 3.14 -25.32
CA ASP A 77 -2.29 4.57 -25.32
C ASP A 77 -3.50 4.88 -26.24
N ALA A 78 -3.57 4.27 -27.42
CA ALA A 78 -4.66 4.48 -28.38
C ALA A 78 -6.04 4.05 -27.84
N ASP A 79 -6.09 2.93 -27.11
CA ASP A 79 -7.33 2.40 -26.53
C ASP A 79 -7.59 2.93 -25.10
N ASN A 80 -6.77 3.87 -24.61
CA ASN A 80 -6.81 4.42 -23.23
C ASN A 80 -6.82 3.33 -22.14
N LEU A 81 -6.01 2.29 -22.33
CA LEU A 81 -5.95 1.09 -21.49
C LEU A 81 -4.93 1.22 -20.35
N LYS A 82 -4.73 2.45 -19.83
CA LYS A 82 -3.72 2.70 -18.80
C LYS A 82 -4.05 1.91 -17.52
N PRO A 83 -3.06 1.21 -16.95
CA PRO A 83 -3.28 0.43 -15.74
C PRO A 83 -3.59 1.34 -14.56
N LYS A 84 -4.46 0.89 -13.66
CA LYS A 84 -4.83 1.62 -12.43
C LYS A 84 -4.35 0.97 -11.14
N LEU A 85 -3.93 -0.29 -11.20
CA LEU A 85 -3.52 -1.09 -10.04
C LEU A 85 -2.01 -1.37 -10.07
N GLY A 86 -1.45 -1.53 -11.27
CA GLY A 86 -0.03 -1.75 -11.49
C GLY A 86 0.21 -2.40 -12.86
N GLN A 87 1.48 -2.48 -13.25
CA GLN A 87 1.92 -3.14 -14.48
C GLN A 87 3.22 -3.90 -14.26
N THR A 88 3.41 -4.95 -15.06
CA THR A 88 4.65 -5.70 -15.15
C THR A 88 5.03 -5.83 -16.61
N TRP A 89 6.28 -5.52 -16.94
CA TRP A 89 6.85 -5.87 -18.25
C TRP A 89 7.50 -7.25 -18.15
N LEU A 90 6.93 -8.22 -18.87
CA LEU A 90 7.49 -9.56 -18.98
C LEU A 90 8.26 -9.68 -20.29
N ILE A 91 9.54 -10.04 -20.20
CA ILE A 91 10.35 -10.46 -21.33
C ILE A 91 10.66 -11.94 -21.13
N TRP A 92 10.39 -12.77 -22.13
CA TRP A 92 10.91 -14.14 -22.13
C TRP A 92 11.50 -14.48 -23.49
N GLY A 93 12.49 -15.37 -23.48
CA GLY A 93 13.15 -15.80 -24.69
C GLY A 93 14.13 -16.93 -24.44
N GLN A 94 14.66 -17.49 -25.52
CA GLN A 94 15.70 -18.51 -25.47
C GLN A 94 17.05 -17.89 -25.88
N LEU A 95 18.12 -18.29 -25.20
CA LEU A 95 19.49 -17.94 -25.62
C LEU A 95 19.78 -18.48 -27.02
N ALA A 96 20.45 -17.68 -27.86
CA ALA A 96 20.78 -18.03 -29.23
C ALA A 96 21.95 -19.02 -29.34
N ALA A 97 22.77 -19.14 -28.30
CA ALA A 97 23.90 -20.06 -28.23
C ALA A 97 24.10 -20.61 -26.80
N ASP A 98 24.72 -21.78 -26.68
CA ASP A 98 24.97 -22.47 -25.40
C ASP A 98 25.96 -21.71 -24.49
N ASN A 99 26.86 -20.93 -25.08
CA ASN A 99 27.87 -20.14 -24.40
C ASN A 99 27.50 -18.65 -24.24
N GLN A 100 26.26 -18.27 -24.57
CA GLN A 100 25.80 -16.89 -24.44
C GLN A 100 25.72 -16.50 -22.96
N ASP A 101 26.31 -15.36 -22.59
CA ASP A 101 26.24 -14.82 -21.23
C ASP A 101 24.81 -14.40 -20.90
N ILE A 102 24.19 -15.11 -19.96
CA ILE A 102 22.80 -14.91 -19.57
C ILE A 102 22.56 -13.60 -18.82
N LEU A 103 23.53 -13.14 -18.01
CA LEU A 103 23.41 -11.91 -17.25
C LEU A 103 23.61 -10.70 -18.17
N ALA A 104 24.60 -10.75 -19.06
CA ALA A 104 24.79 -9.72 -20.07
C ALA A 104 23.55 -9.61 -20.98
N THR A 105 22.98 -10.75 -21.38
CA THR A 105 21.73 -10.79 -22.17
C THR A 105 20.57 -10.16 -21.41
N ALA A 106 20.37 -10.48 -20.14
CA ALA A 106 19.30 -9.89 -19.32
C ALA A 106 19.46 -8.37 -19.17
N LYS A 107 20.68 -7.89 -18.94
CA LYS A 107 21.00 -6.46 -18.87
C LYS A 107 20.70 -5.74 -20.19
N GLU A 108 21.04 -6.36 -21.32
CA GLU A 108 20.72 -5.81 -22.63
C GLU A 108 19.21 -5.77 -22.88
N CYS A 109 18.49 -6.85 -22.57
CA CYS A 109 17.02 -6.89 -22.64
C CYS A 109 16.37 -5.75 -21.83
N TYR A 110 16.83 -5.56 -20.59
CA TYR A 110 16.36 -4.48 -19.72
C TYR A 110 16.63 -3.10 -20.30
N ALA A 111 17.84 -2.87 -20.84
CA ALA A 111 18.20 -1.60 -21.47
C ALA A 111 17.33 -1.27 -22.69
N GLN A 112 16.93 -2.28 -23.48
CA GLN A 112 16.11 -2.08 -24.68
C GLN A 112 14.66 -1.65 -24.38
N LEU A 113 14.14 -1.91 -23.17
CA LEU A 113 12.81 -1.42 -22.79
C LEU A 113 12.72 0.11 -22.83
N ASN A 114 13.82 0.81 -22.49
CA ASN A 114 13.93 2.27 -22.55
C ASN A 114 12.70 3.01 -21.95
N LEU A 115 12.22 2.52 -20.81
CA LEU A 115 11.04 3.07 -20.13
C LEU A 115 11.38 4.45 -19.54
N PRO A 116 10.53 5.49 -19.69
CA PRO A 116 10.75 6.79 -19.07
C PRO A 116 10.88 6.67 -17.55
N GLY A 117 11.92 7.25 -16.96
CA GLY A 117 12.14 7.20 -15.51
C GLY A 117 12.71 5.87 -14.98
N LEU A 118 12.94 4.88 -15.86
CA LEU A 118 13.51 3.60 -15.47
C LEU A 118 14.97 3.77 -15.00
N PRO A 119 15.31 3.38 -13.76
CA PRO A 119 16.69 3.42 -13.31
C PRO A 119 17.57 2.49 -14.16
N LYS A 120 18.84 2.87 -14.35
CA LYS A 120 19.83 1.94 -14.91
C LYS A 120 19.90 0.69 -14.05
N TRP A 121 20.27 -0.43 -14.65
CA TRP A 121 20.56 -1.67 -13.92
C TRP A 121 21.68 -1.41 -12.90
N ASP A 122 21.29 -1.17 -11.66
CA ASP A 122 22.15 -0.72 -10.55
C ASP A 122 21.56 -1.31 -9.27
N GLU A 123 22.28 -2.26 -8.68
CA GLU A 123 21.86 -3.00 -7.48
C GLU A 123 21.71 -2.11 -6.24
N ASN A 124 22.27 -0.91 -6.25
CA ASN A 124 22.07 0.06 -5.16
C ASN A 124 20.76 0.83 -5.28
N LYS A 125 20.09 0.75 -6.44
CA LYS A 125 18.89 1.53 -6.77
C LYS A 125 17.68 0.67 -7.09
N LEU A 126 17.91 -0.54 -7.59
CA LEU A 126 16.89 -1.51 -7.95
C LEU A 126 16.99 -2.71 -7.02
N ALA A 127 15.84 -3.21 -6.58
CA ALA A 127 15.77 -4.58 -6.09
C ALA A 127 15.92 -5.49 -7.30
N ILE A 128 17.01 -6.28 -7.33
CA ILE A 128 17.34 -7.19 -8.41
C ILE A 128 17.53 -8.57 -7.79
N ASN A 129 16.58 -9.44 -8.08
CA ASN A 129 16.60 -10.81 -7.62
C ASN A 129 16.82 -11.73 -8.80
N GLN A 130 17.59 -12.80 -8.59
CA GLN A 130 17.87 -13.81 -9.60
C GLN A 130 17.49 -15.18 -9.07
N GLY A 131 16.80 -15.97 -9.89
CA GLY A 131 16.39 -17.32 -9.54
C GLY A 131 16.34 -18.26 -10.74
N LYS A 132 15.77 -19.45 -10.52
CA LYS A 132 15.48 -20.45 -11.56
C LYS A 132 14.00 -20.72 -11.63
N PHE A 133 13.47 -20.80 -12.84
CA PHE A 133 12.04 -21.04 -13.04
C PHE A 133 11.78 -21.81 -14.32
N PHE A 134 11.11 -22.97 -14.26
CA PHE A 134 10.85 -23.83 -15.43
C PHE A 134 12.10 -24.23 -16.24
N GLY A 135 13.27 -24.26 -15.59
CA GLY A 135 14.57 -24.49 -16.23
C GLY A 135 15.18 -23.27 -16.91
N ALA A 136 14.51 -22.11 -16.85
CA ALA A 136 15.08 -20.81 -17.23
C ALA A 136 15.81 -20.17 -16.04
N THR A 137 16.65 -19.19 -16.36
CA THR A 137 17.08 -18.19 -15.36
C THR A 137 16.10 -17.04 -15.40
N VAL A 138 15.67 -16.61 -14.22
CA VAL A 138 14.75 -15.49 -14.05
C VAL A 138 15.44 -14.35 -13.33
N PHE A 139 15.13 -13.13 -13.75
CA PHE A 139 15.48 -11.89 -13.09
C PHE A 139 14.19 -11.13 -12.78
N ASP A 140 13.91 -10.86 -11.50
CA ASP A 140 12.88 -9.93 -11.05
C ASP A 140 13.56 -8.62 -10.69
N LEU A 141 13.21 -7.57 -11.43
CA LEU A 141 13.68 -6.22 -11.21
C LEU A 141 12.50 -5.34 -10.85
N TRP A 142 12.58 -4.70 -9.70
CA TRP A 142 11.57 -3.73 -9.32
C TRP A 142 12.12 -2.54 -8.57
N TYR A 143 11.40 -1.44 -8.72
CA TYR A 143 11.64 -0.19 -8.02
C TYR A 143 10.32 0.30 -7.45
N TYR A 144 10.31 0.50 -6.13
CA TYR A 144 9.23 1.19 -5.45
C TYR A 144 9.80 2.46 -4.81
N PRO A 145 9.44 3.65 -5.29
CA PRO A 145 9.99 4.89 -4.76
C PRO A 145 9.57 5.09 -3.30
N PRO A 146 10.52 5.44 -2.40
CA PRO A 146 10.25 5.55 -0.95
C PRO A 146 9.15 6.54 -0.56
N GLN A 147 8.88 7.55 -1.39
CA GLN A 147 7.92 8.63 -1.13
C GLN A 147 6.66 8.53 -1.98
N SER A 148 6.52 7.44 -2.75
CA SER A 148 5.45 7.33 -3.71
C SER A 148 4.09 7.23 -3.01
N GLN A 149 3.20 8.14 -3.41
CA GLN A 149 1.78 8.12 -3.06
C GLN A 149 0.93 7.62 -4.23
N GLN A 150 1.57 7.26 -5.36
CA GLN A 150 0.91 6.88 -6.61
C GLN A 150 1.54 5.63 -7.20
N ILE A 151 0.75 4.75 -7.81
CA ILE A 151 1.28 3.50 -8.38
C ILE A 151 2.28 3.75 -9.51
N ASP A 152 2.10 4.86 -10.25
CA ASP A 152 2.78 5.13 -11.52
C ASP A 152 4.26 5.49 -11.38
N ASP A 153 4.74 5.72 -10.15
CA ASP A 153 6.14 6.08 -9.91
C ASP A 153 7.08 4.85 -9.88
N GLY A 154 6.52 3.63 -9.77
CA GLY A 154 7.27 2.38 -9.66
C GLY A 154 7.40 1.60 -10.97
N PHE A 155 8.32 0.64 -10.99
CA PHE A 155 8.51 -0.28 -12.12
C PHE A 155 8.66 -1.72 -11.65
N HIS A 156 8.19 -2.66 -12.48
CA HIS A 156 8.42 -4.08 -12.31
C HIS A 156 8.68 -4.71 -13.68
N VAL A 157 9.84 -5.36 -13.82
CA VAL A 157 10.30 -6.03 -15.02
C VAL A 157 10.70 -7.45 -14.64
N LEU A 158 10.12 -8.42 -15.32
CA LEU A 158 10.45 -9.83 -15.17
C LEU A 158 11.10 -10.34 -16.45
N ILE A 159 12.32 -10.85 -16.37
CA ILE A 159 13.08 -11.37 -17.51
C ILE A 159 13.30 -12.87 -17.33
N ILE A 160 12.81 -13.69 -18.25
CA ILE A 160 12.89 -15.15 -18.22
C ILE A 160 13.71 -15.66 -19.42
N LEU A 161 14.94 -16.12 -19.18
CA LEU A 161 15.85 -16.58 -20.23
C LEU A 161 16.04 -18.10 -20.16
N PHE A 162 15.50 -18.80 -21.16
CA PHE A 162 15.63 -20.24 -21.31
C PHE A 162 16.97 -20.62 -21.95
N PRO A 163 17.58 -21.75 -21.55
CA PRO A 163 18.83 -22.20 -22.12
C PRO A 163 18.66 -22.65 -23.58
N TYR A 164 19.71 -22.50 -24.38
CA TYR A 164 19.75 -22.87 -25.80
C TYR A 164 19.33 -24.31 -26.09
N LYS A 165 19.64 -25.25 -25.19
CA LYS A 165 19.37 -26.69 -25.38
C LYS A 165 17.90 -27.10 -25.20
N LEU A 166 17.06 -26.23 -24.64
CA LEU A 166 15.66 -26.57 -24.40
C LEU A 166 14.85 -26.48 -25.69
N LYS A 167 13.94 -27.43 -25.96
CA LYS A 167 13.11 -27.36 -27.18
C LYS A 167 12.12 -26.20 -27.09
N ILE A 168 11.98 -25.42 -28.16
CA ILE A 168 11.09 -24.26 -28.21
C ILE A 168 9.63 -24.64 -27.93
N ASP A 169 9.14 -25.76 -28.47
CA ASP A 169 7.78 -26.22 -28.19
C ASP A 169 7.57 -26.54 -26.70
N ALA A 170 8.58 -27.07 -26.02
CA ALA A 170 8.53 -27.32 -24.59
C ALA A 170 8.55 -26.01 -23.79
N ILE A 171 9.28 -24.98 -24.25
CA ILE A 171 9.24 -23.64 -23.67
C ILE A 171 7.82 -23.06 -23.80
N ARG A 172 7.25 -23.09 -25.00
CA ARG A 172 5.91 -22.55 -25.28
C ARG A 172 4.82 -23.24 -24.45
N ASP A 173 4.87 -24.57 -24.36
CA ASP A 173 3.93 -25.34 -23.53
C ASP A 173 4.02 -24.92 -22.06
N LYS A 174 5.24 -24.85 -21.50
CA LYS A 174 5.48 -24.38 -20.12
C LYS A 174 4.95 -22.97 -19.88
N VAL A 175 5.30 -22.03 -20.75
CA VAL A 175 4.89 -20.62 -20.65
C VAL A 175 3.36 -20.50 -20.76
N SER A 176 2.72 -21.22 -21.67
CA SER A 176 1.25 -21.18 -21.86
C SER A 176 0.47 -21.65 -20.63
N ARG A 177 0.97 -22.69 -19.93
CA ARG A 177 0.36 -23.19 -18.69
C ARG A 177 0.54 -22.23 -17.53
N PHE A 178 1.63 -21.46 -17.54
CA PHE A 178 1.96 -20.55 -16.46
C PHE A 178 1.29 -19.18 -16.59
N TYR A 179 1.02 -18.67 -17.79
CA TYR A 179 0.45 -17.33 -17.98
C TYR A 179 -0.76 -17.00 -17.09
N PRO A 180 -1.80 -17.86 -16.99
CA PRO A 180 -2.95 -17.58 -16.12
C PRO A 180 -2.59 -17.55 -14.62
N GLU A 181 -1.60 -18.34 -14.22
CA GLU A 181 -1.11 -18.36 -12.83
C GLU A 181 -0.24 -17.14 -12.53
N LEU A 182 0.63 -16.75 -13.47
CA LEU A 182 1.45 -15.55 -13.40
C LEU A 182 0.59 -14.29 -13.33
N MET A 183 -0.43 -14.16 -14.20
CA MET A 183 -1.33 -13.00 -14.18
C MET A 183 -1.97 -12.81 -12.81
N ARG A 184 -2.42 -13.89 -12.17
CA ARG A 184 -3.02 -13.83 -10.83
C ARG A 184 -1.99 -13.51 -9.76
N LEU A 185 -0.82 -14.14 -9.82
CA LEU A 185 0.29 -13.87 -8.89
C LEU A 185 0.67 -12.39 -8.91
N LEU A 186 0.86 -11.83 -10.11
CA LEU A 186 1.17 -10.42 -10.33
C LEU A 186 0.02 -9.49 -9.94
N ALA A 187 -1.24 -9.90 -10.15
CA ALA A 187 -2.39 -9.13 -9.69
C ALA A 187 -2.40 -8.95 -8.16
N TYR A 188 -2.13 -10.02 -7.40
CA TYR A 188 -2.00 -9.93 -5.94
C TYR A 188 -0.81 -9.05 -5.53
N ARG A 189 0.34 -9.22 -6.19
CA ARG A 189 1.54 -8.36 -6.01
C ARG A 189 1.21 -6.88 -6.21
N HIS A 190 0.51 -6.53 -7.28
CA HIS A 190 0.14 -5.15 -7.57
C HIS A 190 -0.93 -4.62 -6.62
N LYS A 191 -1.90 -5.44 -6.18
CA LYS A 191 -2.90 -5.02 -5.19
C LYS A 191 -2.27 -4.74 -3.84
N ILE A 192 -1.27 -5.51 -3.44
CA ILE A 192 -0.44 -5.25 -2.24
C ILE A 192 0.23 -3.88 -2.36
N LEU A 193 0.94 -3.61 -3.46
CA LEU A 193 1.64 -2.35 -3.65
C LEU A 193 0.68 -1.15 -3.70
N TRP A 194 -0.46 -1.30 -4.38
CA TRP A 194 -1.49 -0.28 -4.40
C TRP A 194 -2.02 0.02 -3.00
N ALA A 195 -2.43 -1.00 -2.24
CA ALA A 195 -2.93 -0.82 -0.88
C ALA A 195 -1.89 -0.17 0.04
N TYR A 196 -0.61 -0.55 -0.14
CA TYR A 196 0.48 0.07 0.57
C TYR A 196 0.64 1.56 0.21
N ALA A 197 0.62 1.94 -1.08
CA ALA A 197 0.66 3.33 -1.51
C ALA A 197 -0.51 4.15 -0.93
N GLN A 198 -1.73 3.60 -0.97
CA GLN A 198 -2.92 4.21 -0.37
C GLN A 198 -2.73 4.42 1.14
N SER A 199 -2.13 3.46 1.84
CA SER A 199 -1.83 3.58 3.28
C SER A 199 -0.89 4.76 3.58
N ARG A 200 0.07 5.06 2.67
CA ARG A 200 1.01 6.18 2.84
C ARG A 200 0.29 7.52 2.71
N SER A 201 -0.63 7.63 1.74
CA SER A 201 -1.49 8.81 1.60
C SER A 201 -2.39 9.01 2.82
N LEU A 202 -3.03 7.94 3.31
CA LEU A 202 -3.87 7.96 4.52
C LEU A 202 -3.08 8.37 5.77
N LYS A 203 -1.85 7.86 5.94
CA LYS A 203 -0.94 8.29 7.01
C LYS A 203 -0.65 9.78 6.94
N SER A 204 -0.35 10.31 5.75
CA SER A 204 -0.11 11.75 5.57
C SER A 204 -1.32 12.58 6.01
N ASN A 205 -2.51 12.17 5.58
CA ASN A 205 -3.76 12.83 5.96
C ASN A 205 -4.00 12.76 7.48
N LEU A 206 -3.78 11.60 8.10
CA LEU A 206 -3.90 11.42 9.55
C LEU A 206 -2.93 12.32 10.33
N LYS A 207 -1.67 12.46 9.86
CA LYS A 207 -0.70 13.38 10.47
C LYS A 207 -1.18 14.84 10.41
N GLN A 208 -1.71 15.29 9.28
CA GLN A 208 -2.22 16.66 9.13
C GLN A 208 -3.43 16.94 10.05
N VAL A 209 -4.35 15.98 10.14
CA VAL A 209 -5.52 16.11 11.03
C VAL A 209 -5.07 16.06 12.50
N ALA A 210 -4.12 15.19 12.86
CA ALA A 210 -3.56 15.12 14.21
C ALA A 210 -2.90 16.43 14.63
N GLN A 211 -2.12 17.07 13.74
CA GLN A 211 -1.50 18.37 14.01
C GLN A 211 -2.55 19.45 14.30
N SER A 212 -3.62 19.50 13.49
CA SER A 212 -4.72 20.47 13.68
C SER A 212 -5.39 20.33 15.06
N VAL A 213 -5.52 19.09 15.52
CA VAL A 213 -6.09 18.76 16.83
C VAL A 213 -5.14 19.17 17.95
N GLN A 214 -3.85 18.87 17.81
CA GLN A 214 -2.85 19.26 18.79
C GLN A 214 -2.75 20.78 18.96
N THR A 215 -2.78 21.54 17.86
CA THR A 215 -2.85 23.01 17.91
C THR A 215 -4.10 23.48 18.66
N THR A 216 -5.26 22.89 18.36
CA THR A 216 -6.52 23.24 19.04
C THR A 216 -6.45 22.98 20.54
N ILE A 217 -5.85 21.86 20.96
CA ILE A 217 -5.67 21.51 22.38
C ILE A 217 -4.70 22.48 23.06
N LEU A 218 -3.59 22.83 22.40
CA LEU A 218 -2.61 23.79 22.94
C LEU A 218 -3.23 25.17 23.15
N ASP A 219 -3.96 25.68 22.15
CA ASP A 219 -4.67 26.97 22.23
C ASP A 219 -5.68 26.98 23.38
N LEU A 220 -6.40 25.86 23.57
CA LEU A 220 -7.35 25.68 24.66
C LEU A 220 -6.64 25.72 26.02
N ASN A 221 -5.58 24.92 26.18
CA ASN A 221 -4.79 24.86 27.41
C ASN A 221 -4.21 26.22 27.79
N GLN A 222 -3.68 26.98 26.82
CA GLN A 222 -3.15 28.31 27.06
C GLN A 222 -4.26 29.31 27.44
N SER A 223 -5.43 29.20 26.82
CA SER A 223 -6.60 30.05 27.14
C SER A 223 -7.12 29.79 28.56
N ILE A 224 -7.12 28.53 28.99
CA ILE A 224 -7.49 28.12 30.36
C ILE A 224 -6.46 28.63 31.37
N ALA A 225 -5.16 28.39 31.12
CA ALA A 225 -4.08 28.78 32.02
C ALA A 225 -3.99 30.31 32.23
N SER A 226 -4.35 31.09 31.21
CA SER A 226 -4.37 32.55 31.28
C SER A 226 -5.65 33.13 31.89
N GLY A 227 -6.64 32.30 32.25
CA GLY A 227 -7.94 32.75 32.77
C GLY A 227 -8.78 33.54 31.76
N LYS A 228 -8.41 33.53 30.48
CA LYS A 228 -9.06 34.27 29.37
C LYS A 228 -9.79 33.34 28.41
N TYR A 229 -10.46 32.30 28.92
CA TYR A 229 -11.33 31.50 28.06
C TYR A 229 -12.63 32.28 27.82
N HIS A 230 -13.05 32.34 26.56
CA HIS A 230 -14.32 32.94 26.17
C HIS A 230 -15.22 31.83 25.65
N ILE A 231 -16.45 31.70 26.19
CA ILE A 231 -17.42 30.70 25.75
C ILE A 231 -17.60 30.66 24.23
N ASN A 232 -17.58 31.82 23.58
CA ASN A 232 -17.71 31.95 22.13
C ASN A 232 -16.56 31.28 21.36
N LYS A 233 -15.34 31.25 21.92
CA LYS A 233 -14.21 30.51 21.33
C LYS A 233 -14.37 29.01 21.52
N LEU A 234 -14.80 28.57 22.71
CA LEU A 234 -15.08 27.15 23.00
C LEU A 234 -16.17 26.58 22.09
N GLN A 235 -17.27 27.34 21.91
CA GLN A 235 -18.36 26.97 21.00
C GLN A 235 -17.89 26.85 19.55
N LYS A 236 -17.15 27.84 19.03
CA LYS A 236 -16.57 27.78 17.68
C LYS A 236 -15.61 26.60 17.47
N THR A 237 -14.85 26.24 18.50
CA THR A 237 -13.98 25.06 18.46
C THR A 237 -14.82 23.77 18.41
N LEU A 238 -15.85 23.68 19.24
CA LEU A 238 -16.75 22.54 19.29
C LEU A 238 -17.55 22.35 17.99
N GLU A 239 -17.98 23.43 17.34
CA GLU A 239 -18.64 23.41 16.03
C GLU A 239 -17.80 22.73 14.94
N LYS A 240 -16.48 22.87 15.00
CA LYS A 240 -15.56 22.28 14.01
C LYS A 240 -15.23 20.82 14.32
N THR A 241 -15.40 20.37 15.56
CA THR A 241 -14.85 19.08 15.98
C THR A 241 -15.53 17.85 15.37
N PRO A 242 -16.86 17.79 15.16
CA PRO A 242 -17.50 16.66 14.48
C PRO A 242 -16.91 16.35 13.10
N ASN A 243 -16.62 17.40 12.31
CA ASN A 243 -16.02 17.23 10.98
C ASN A 243 -14.58 16.72 11.05
N ILE A 244 -13.80 17.16 12.03
CA ILE A 244 -12.41 16.71 12.25
C ILE A 244 -12.42 15.24 12.71
N MET A 245 -13.28 14.89 13.66
CA MET A 245 -13.48 13.53 14.17
C MET A 245 -13.88 12.56 13.07
N LEU A 246 -14.88 12.94 12.25
CA LEU A 246 -15.34 12.10 11.14
C LEU A 246 -14.20 11.85 10.15
N LYS A 247 -13.44 12.89 9.77
CA LYS A 247 -12.28 12.75 8.89
C LYS A 247 -11.19 11.86 9.51
N TYR A 248 -10.88 12.05 10.78
CA TYR A 248 -9.87 11.25 11.48
C TYR A 248 -10.26 9.78 11.55
N ASN A 249 -11.48 9.50 12.02
CA ASN A 249 -12.00 8.15 12.16
C ASN A 249 -12.09 7.43 10.80
N ASN A 250 -12.59 8.11 9.76
CA ASN A 250 -12.66 7.54 8.42
C ASN A 250 -11.27 7.21 7.88
N ASN A 251 -10.29 8.11 8.01
CA ASN A 251 -8.93 7.83 7.55
C ASN A 251 -8.27 6.69 8.35
N LEU A 252 -8.54 6.59 9.65
CA LEU A 252 -8.02 5.52 10.49
C LEU A 252 -8.64 4.15 10.12
N ASN A 253 -9.95 4.12 9.87
CA ASN A 253 -10.64 2.92 9.39
C ASN A 253 -10.13 2.50 8.01
N TYR A 254 -10.01 3.44 7.07
CA TYR A 254 -9.45 3.15 5.76
C TYR A 254 -7.99 2.68 5.82
N LEU A 255 -7.20 3.15 6.79
CA LEU A 255 -5.85 2.65 7.00
C LEU A 255 -5.86 1.19 7.44
N ASP A 256 -6.77 0.79 8.34
CA ASP A 256 -6.96 -0.61 8.71
C ASP A 256 -7.50 -1.46 7.55
N ASP A 257 -8.38 -0.91 6.71
CA ASP A 257 -8.86 -1.59 5.50
C ASP A 257 -7.70 -1.87 4.53
N GLN A 258 -6.75 -0.94 4.36
CA GLN A 258 -5.55 -1.18 3.56
C GLN A 258 -4.67 -2.26 4.17
N ARG A 259 -4.52 -2.28 5.51
CA ARG A 259 -3.79 -3.37 6.21
C ARG A 259 -4.39 -4.73 5.88
N ARG A 260 -5.72 -4.87 6.05
CA ARG A 260 -6.44 -6.12 5.77
C ARG A 260 -6.34 -6.50 4.30
N THR A 261 -6.39 -5.53 3.39
CA THR A 261 -6.21 -5.75 1.96
C THR A 261 -4.84 -6.35 1.66
N ILE A 262 -3.77 -5.84 2.26
CA ILE A 262 -2.43 -6.43 2.10
C ILE A 262 -2.38 -7.83 2.68
N GLN A 263 -2.86 -8.05 3.92
CA GLN A 263 -2.86 -9.36 4.57
C GLN A 263 -3.56 -10.43 3.71
N VAL A 264 -4.75 -10.13 3.18
CA VAL A 264 -5.50 -11.05 2.32
C VAL A 264 -4.74 -11.34 1.03
N ASN A 265 -4.15 -10.33 0.41
CA ASN A 265 -3.46 -10.53 -0.87
C ASN A 265 -2.10 -11.20 -0.73
N VAL A 266 -1.40 -11.04 0.41
CA VAL A 266 -0.21 -11.84 0.75
C VAL A 266 -0.58 -13.31 0.89
N GLY A 267 -1.65 -13.61 1.63
CA GLY A 267 -2.18 -14.97 1.74
C GLY A 267 -2.57 -15.56 0.38
N ASN A 268 -3.19 -14.76 -0.50
CA ASN A 268 -3.53 -15.18 -1.86
C ASN A 268 -2.29 -15.39 -2.75
N TYR A 269 -1.27 -14.55 -2.59
CA TYR A 269 0.02 -14.67 -3.27
C TYR A 269 0.69 -16.00 -2.92
N TYR A 270 0.83 -16.32 -1.62
CA TYR A 270 1.41 -17.61 -1.20
C TYR A 270 0.58 -18.81 -1.66
N LYS A 271 -0.76 -18.75 -1.54
CA LYS A 271 -1.64 -19.81 -2.08
C LYS A 271 -1.45 -20.02 -3.57
N ARG A 272 -1.17 -18.94 -4.33
CA ARG A 272 -0.88 -19.01 -5.76
C ARG A 272 0.48 -19.64 -6.03
N LEU A 273 1.52 -19.27 -5.27
CA LEU A 273 2.82 -19.92 -5.36
C LEU A 273 2.73 -21.43 -5.13
N GLU A 274 1.98 -21.87 -4.11
CA GLU A 274 1.77 -23.31 -3.86
C GLU A 274 1.05 -24.03 -5.01
N ARG A 275 0.21 -23.33 -5.78
CA ARG A 275 -0.37 -23.90 -7.01
C ARG A 275 0.66 -24.02 -8.12
N ILE A 276 1.47 -22.99 -8.34
CA ILE A 276 2.52 -22.99 -9.38
C ILE A 276 3.59 -24.05 -9.04
N LYS A 277 3.89 -24.26 -7.76
CA LYS A 277 4.81 -25.29 -7.26
C LYS A 277 4.38 -26.72 -7.60
N LYS A 278 3.09 -26.97 -7.72
CA LYS A 278 2.57 -28.26 -8.20
C LYS A 278 2.78 -28.45 -9.71
N ILE A 279 2.97 -27.37 -10.46
CA ILE A 279 3.25 -27.40 -11.91
C ILE A 279 4.76 -27.62 -12.16
N ASP A 280 5.63 -27.01 -11.35
CA ASP A 280 7.08 -27.21 -11.45
C ASP A 280 7.77 -27.27 -10.07
N SER A 281 7.88 -28.46 -9.49
CA SER A 281 8.49 -28.62 -8.16
C SER A 281 9.97 -28.20 -8.09
N ASN A 282 10.67 -28.09 -9.23
CA ASN A 282 12.13 -27.94 -9.30
C ASN A 282 12.57 -26.48 -9.53
N SER A 283 11.64 -25.54 -9.58
CA SER A 283 11.94 -24.11 -9.59
C SER A 283 12.55 -23.63 -8.27
N ASP A 284 13.23 -22.50 -8.32
CA ASP A 284 13.67 -21.75 -7.16
C ASP A 284 12.46 -21.06 -6.52
N TRP A 285 11.91 -21.68 -5.47
CA TRP A 285 10.73 -21.16 -4.78
C TRP A 285 11.05 -20.04 -3.81
N ALA A 286 12.27 -20.01 -3.26
CA ALA A 286 12.71 -18.93 -2.38
C ALA A 286 12.71 -17.59 -3.13
N PHE A 287 13.17 -17.60 -4.39
CA PHE A 287 13.11 -16.44 -5.28
C PHE A 287 11.70 -15.80 -5.36
N TRP A 288 10.65 -16.62 -5.45
CA TRP A 288 9.28 -16.10 -5.54
C TRP A 288 8.68 -15.72 -4.18
N GLN A 289 9.14 -16.35 -3.10
CA GLN A 289 8.67 -16.10 -1.74
C GLN A 289 9.15 -14.75 -1.20
N GLU A 290 10.33 -14.30 -1.63
CA GLU A 290 10.98 -13.08 -1.14
C GLU A 290 10.06 -11.84 -1.17
N PHE A 291 9.26 -11.65 -2.22
CA PHE A 291 8.32 -10.53 -2.28
C PHE A 291 7.24 -10.60 -1.19
N GLY A 292 6.75 -11.80 -0.89
CA GLY A 292 5.77 -12.03 0.18
C GLY A 292 6.38 -11.73 1.55
N GLU A 293 7.58 -12.26 1.80
CA GLU A 293 8.31 -12.08 3.06
C GLU A 293 8.62 -10.60 3.29
N PHE A 294 9.16 -9.93 2.26
CA PHE A 294 9.38 -8.49 2.28
C PHE A 294 8.10 -7.69 2.54
N THR A 295 6.96 -8.12 2.00
CA THR A 295 5.67 -7.45 2.24
C THR A 295 5.24 -7.58 3.70
N GLU A 296 5.42 -8.75 4.29
CA GLU A 296 5.10 -8.99 5.70
C GLU A 296 6.01 -8.16 6.61
N GLU A 297 7.32 -8.29 6.45
CA GLU A 297 8.33 -7.62 7.28
C GLU A 297 8.30 -6.09 7.13
N LYS A 298 8.01 -5.57 5.94
CA LYS A 298 8.08 -4.13 5.69
C LYS A 298 6.71 -3.48 5.67
N PHE A 299 5.84 -3.91 4.77
CA PHE A 299 4.61 -3.17 4.50
C PHE A 299 3.55 -3.37 5.58
N LEU A 300 3.35 -4.62 6.03
CA LEU A 300 2.42 -4.91 7.10
C LEU A 300 2.88 -4.34 8.43
N GLU A 301 4.13 -4.61 8.85
CA GLU A 301 4.67 -4.04 10.10
C GLU A 301 4.59 -2.51 10.12
N GLN A 302 4.91 -1.84 9.01
CA GLN A 302 4.87 -0.39 8.95
C GLN A 302 3.44 0.16 9.07
N ILE A 303 2.46 -0.45 8.40
CA ILE A 303 1.06 -0.02 8.54
C ILE A 303 0.53 -0.28 9.95
N GLU A 304 0.87 -1.43 10.55
CA GLU A 304 0.49 -1.76 11.92
C GLU A 304 1.09 -0.78 12.93
N SER A 305 2.37 -0.42 12.75
CA SER A 305 3.01 0.62 13.53
C SER A 305 2.30 1.97 13.34
N ASP A 306 1.99 2.35 12.09
CA ASP A 306 1.35 3.64 11.82
C ASP A 306 -0.06 3.71 12.44
N TYR A 307 -0.85 2.65 12.30
CA TYR A 307 -2.17 2.55 12.92
C TYR A 307 -2.06 2.60 14.46
N GLY A 308 -1.12 1.85 15.04
CA GLY A 308 -0.86 1.84 16.48
C GLY A 308 -0.42 3.20 17.02
N ASN A 309 0.32 3.98 16.22
CA ASN A 309 0.81 5.31 16.60
C ASN A 309 -0.24 6.41 16.43
N LEU A 310 -1.16 6.26 15.48
CA LEU A 310 -2.17 7.29 15.16
C LEU A 310 -3.50 7.03 15.88
N SER A 311 -3.87 5.78 16.15
CA SER A 311 -5.12 5.48 16.87
C SER A 311 -5.27 6.15 18.25
N PRO A 312 -4.22 6.38 19.06
CA PRO A 312 -4.35 7.13 20.32
C PRO A 312 -4.77 8.59 20.12
N GLY A 313 -4.44 9.19 18.96
CA GLY A 313 -4.82 10.55 18.62
C GLY A 313 -6.34 10.73 18.54
N LEU A 314 -7.08 9.69 18.15
CA LEU A 314 -8.54 9.70 18.14
C LEU A 314 -9.10 9.82 19.57
N ARG A 315 -8.60 9.00 20.50
CA ARG A 315 -9.02 9.02 21.92
C ARG A 315 -8.71 10.38 22.58
N LEU A 316 -7.56 10.96 22.25
CA LEU A 316 -7.19 12.29 22.73
C LEU A 316 -8.19 13.36 22.26
N MET A 317 -8.63 13.27 21.00
CA MET A 317 -9.62 14.18 20.45
C MET A 317 -10.98 14.02 21.14
N GLU A 318 -11.45 12.80 21.35
CA GLU A 318 -12.70 12.51 22.08
C GLU A 318 -12.70 13.10 23.49
N ASN A 319 -11.59 12.90 24.24
CA ASN A 319 -11.44 13.43 25.58
C ASN A 319 -11.43 14.97 25.60
N THR A 320 -10.81 15.59 24.59
CA THR A 320 -10.79 17.05 24.45
C THR A 320 -12.19 17.60 24.20
N ILE A 321 -12.99 16.96 23.33
CA ILE A 321 -14.38 17.37 23.05
C ILE A 321 -15.24 17.32 24.31
N GLN A 322 -15.19 16.20 25.04
CA GLN A 322 -15.93 16.02 26.28
C GLN A 322 -15.55 17.09 27.31
N THR A 323 -14.26 17.44 27.35
CA THR A 323 -13.74 18.49 28.22
C THR A 323 -14.29 19.87 27.85
N ILE A 324 -14.30 20.22 26.55
CA ILE A 324 -14.87 21.49 26.05
C ILE A 324 -16.36 21.58 26.35
N GLN A 325 -17.12 20.49 26.13
CA GLN A 325 -18.55 20.42 26.44
C GLN A 325 -18.80 20.65 27.93
N GLY A 326 -18.04 19.97 28.80
CA GLY A 326 -18.13 20.16 30.25
C GLY A 326 -17.87 21.62 30.68
N MET A 327 -16.87 22.29 30.09
CA MET A 327 -16.61 23.71 30.37
C MET A 327 -17.79 24.60 29.97
N ILE A 328 -18.36 24.39 28.78
CA ILE A 328 -19.51 25.16 28.29
C ILE A 328 -20.73 24.96 29.22
N ASP A 329 -20.97 23.74 29.68
CA ASP A 329 -22.10 23.43 30.55
C ASP A 329 -21.94 24.07 31.94
N ILE A 330 -20.72 24.06 32.49
CA ILE A 330 -20.39 24.75 33.75
C ILE A 330 -20.62 26.26 33.62
N GLU A 331 -20.13 26.88 32.54
CA GLU A 331 -20.28 28.32 32.30
C GLU A 331 -21.73 28.75 32.10
N LYS A 332 -22.56 27.90 31.45
CA LYS A 332 -24.00 28.15 31.30
C LYS A 332 -24.79 27.98 32.60
N THR A 333 -24.28 27.24 33.59
CA THR A 333 -25.03 26.85 34.79
C THR A 333 -24.59 27.56 36.09
N LYS A 334 -23.47 28.31 36.11
CA LYS A 334 -22.89 28.86 37.36
C LYS A 334 -22.47 30.34 37.26
N SER A 335 -22.58 31.04 38.40
CA SER A 335 -22.06 32.40 38.64
C SER A 335 -20.52 32.43 38.67
N ASP A 336 -19.92 33.55 38.20
CA ASP A 336 -18.47 33.82 38.02
C ASP A 336 -17.52 33.26 39.11
N ARG A 337 -17.97 33.21 40.37
CA ARG A 337 -17.17 32.71 41.51
C ARG A 337 -16.97 31.19 41.51
N ILE A 338 -17.99 30.42 41.11
CA ILE A 338 -17.92 28.94 41.06
C ILE A 338 -17.24 28.49 39.76
N LEU A 339 -17.35 29.31 38.73
CA LEU A 339 -16.72 29.12 37.43
C LEU A 339 -15.18 29.10 37.55
N ASN A 340 -14.57 30.04 38.27
CA ASN A 340 -13.11 30.07 38.51
C ASN A 340 -12.57 28.84 39.27
N GLN A 341 -13.30 28.31 40.26
CA GLN A 341 -12.88 27.11 41.00
C GLN A 341 -13.06 25.82 40.18
N THR A 342 -14.07 25.75 39.31
CA THR A 342 -14.35 24.55 38.53
C THR A 342 -13.42 24.46 37.31
N VAL A 343 -13.08 25.58 36.68
CA VAL A 343 -12.13 25.64 35.54
C VAL A 343 -10.71 25.25 35.94
N GLY A 344 -10.29 25.54 37.18
CA GLY A 344 -9.00 25.09 37.71
C GLY A 344 -8.86 23.56 37.81
N ILE A 345 -9.96 22.83 37.92
CA ILE A 345 -9.98 21.36 38.05
C ILE A 345 -9.99 20.69 36.67
N VAL A 346 -10.69 21.29 35.69
CA VAL A 346 -10.75 20.78 34.33
C VAL A 346 -9.43 21.02 33.57
N GLY A 347 -8.72 22.12 33.86
CA GLY A 347 -7.41 22.41 33.28
C GLY A 347 -6.29 21.40 33.62
N VAL A 348 -6.41 20.67 34.74
CA VAL A 348 -5.42 19.64 35.15
C VAL A 348 -5.55 18.37 34.32
N GLY A 349 -6.74 18.03 33.82
CA GLY A 349 -6.98 16.81 33.02
C GLY A 349 -6.39 16.84 31.60
N LEU A 350 -6.18 18.03 31.02
CA LEU A 350 -5.65 18.17 29.66
C LEU A 350 -4.11 18.21 29.61
N ALA A 351 -3.46 18.66 30.69
CA ALA A 351 -2.01 18.84 30.74
C ALA A 351 -1.21 17.52 30.75
N THR A 352 -1.79 16.42 31.24
CA THR A 352 -1.12 15.12 31.35
C THR A 352 -1.15 14.28 30.07
N SER A 353 -1.83 14.73 29.02
CA SER A 353 -2.06 13.93 27.80
C SER A 353 -0.98 14.07 26.71
N GLN A 354 0.02 14.96 26.87
CA GLN A 354 0.74 15.49 25.71
C GLN A 354 2.13 14.93 25.39
N ILE A 355 2.82 14.20 26.26
CA ILE A 355 4.26 14.00 26.04
C ILE A 355 4.55 12.87 25.04
N ALA A 356 3.57 12.02 24.78
CA ALA A 356 3.82 10.78 24.11
C ALA A 356 3.80 10.93 22.56
N SER A 357 2.75 11.52 21.97
CA SER A 357 2.54 11.44 20.50
C SER A 357 3.49 12.32 19.68
N ALA A 358 4.02 13.39 20.27
CA ALA A 358 4.90 14.35 19.58
C ALA A 358 6.27 13.74 19.21
N VAL A 359 6.80 12.82 20.02
CA VAL A 359 8.10 12.17 19.80
C VAL A 359 8.02 11.15 18.65
N ILE A 360 6.85 10.53 18.45
CA ILE A 360 6.66 9.51 17.41
C ILE A 360 6.34 10.14 16.05
N LEU A 361 5.65 11.28 16.02
CA LEU A 361 5.30 11.96 14.76
C LEU A 361 6.52 12.49 14.00
N THR A 362 7.65 12.73 14.69
CA THR A 362 8.91 13.26 14.16
C THR A 362 9.92 12.17 13.73
N GLN A 363 9.64 10.89 13.98
CA GLN A 363 10.50 9.79 13.54
C GLN A 363 10.01 9.17 12.23
N ASP A 364 10.87 9.17 11.21
CA ASP A 364 10.58 8.53 9.92
C ASP A 364 10.76 7.00 9.94
N LYS A 365 11.42 6.45 10.96
CA LYS A 365 11.54 5.01 11.22
C LYS A 365 11.13 4.70 12.68
N PRO A 366 10.15 3.82 12.91
CA PRO A 366 9.78 3.41 14.27
C PRO A 366 10.89 2.54 14.87
N ASN A 367 11.33 2.86 16.10
CA ASN A 367 12.18 1.98 16.89
C ASN A 367 11.29 0.97 17.68
N PRO A 368 11.44 -0.35 17.49
CA PRO A 368 10.58 -1.37 18.11
C PRO A 368 10.57 -1.33 19.64
N GLU A 369 11.72 -1.09 20.27
CA GLU A 369 11.83 -1.01 21.74
C GLU A 369 11.13 0.23 22.28
N VAL A 370 11.23 1.35 21.56
CA VAL A 370 10.53 2.59 21.90
C VAL A 370 9.03 2.37 21.77
N ALA A 371 8.55 1.70 20.72
CA ALA A 371 7.12 1.44 20.52
C ALA A 371 6.50 0.54 21.61
N LEU A 372 7.23 -0.49 22.08
CA LEU A 372 6.72 -1.40 23.11
C LEU A 372 6.71 -0.76 24.51
N ASN A 373 7.82 -0.11 24.91
CA ASN A 373 7.90 0.59 26.20
C ASN A 373 6.89 1.74 26.27
N TYR A 374 6.69 2.43 25.15
CA TYR A 374 5.70 3.48 25.02
C TYR A 374 4.26 2.99 25.11
N ARG A 375 3.92 1.84 24.51
CA ARG A 375 2.58 1.24 24.66
C ARG A 375 2.26 0.94 26.12
N ILE A 376 3.25 0.51 26.89
CA ILE A 376 3.10 0.21 28.33
C ILE A 376 2.99 1.50 29.15
N GLU A 377 3.82 2.51 28.88
CA GLU A 377 3.76 3.80 29.58
C GLU A 377 2.48 4.59 29.30
N VAL A 378 2.03 4.66 28.03
CA VAL A 378 0.81 5.37 27.66
C VAL A 378 -0.43 4.67 28.24
N PHE A 379 -0.44 3.33 28.26
CA PHE A 379 -1.50 2.57 28.91
C PHE A 379 -1.51 2.80 30.44
N GLY A 380 -0.34 2.77 31.09
CA GLY A 380 -0.20 3.04 32.52
C GLY A 380 -0.59 4.46 32.93
N LEU A 381 -0.19 5.47 32.14
CA LEU A 381 -0.58 6.86 32.34
C LEU A 381 -2.08 7.07 32.16
N SER A 382 -2.70 6.41 31.18
CA SER A 382 -4.15 6.52 30.94
C SER A 382 -4.99 5.96 32.10
N LEU A 383 -4.57 4.84 32.70
CA LEU A 383 -5.20 4.26 33.89
C LEU A 383 -4.99 5.13 35.14
N GLY A 384 -3.79 5.69 35.30
CA GLY A 384 -3.47 6.59 36.40
C GLY A 384 -4.28 7.89 36.36
N ILE A 385 -4.41 8.51 35.19
CA ILE A 385 -5.18 9.74 35.00
C ILE A 385 -6.68 9.49 35.24
N GLY A 386 -7.22 8.36 34.77
CA GLY A 386 -8.61 7.97 35.02
C GLY A 386 -8.93 7.81 36.51
N LEU A 387 -8.03 7.17 37.27
CA LEU A 387 -8.18 7.01 38.73
C LEU A 387 -8.10 8.34 39.48
N VAL A 388 -7.18 9.23 39.09
CA VAL A 388 -7.05 10.56 39.70
C VAL A 388 -8.30 11.40 39.43
N MET A 389 -8.82 11.40 38.20
CA MET A 389 -10.04 12.13 37.84
C MET A 389 -11.27 11.59 38.57
N ALA A 390 -11.39 10.27 38.73
CA ALA A 390 -12.46 9.65 39.52
C ALA A 390 -12.38 10.06 41.01
N MET A 391 -11.16 10.12 41.57
CA MET A 391 -10.93 10.50 42.96
C MET A 391 -11.24 11.98 43.21
N VAL A 392 -10.84 12.86 42.28
CA VAL A 392 -11.16 14.30 42.34
C VAL A 392 -12.65 14.54 42.20
N ALA A 393 -13.33 13.88 41.26
CA ALA A 393 -14.79 13.96 41.13
C ALA A 393 -15.52 13.47 42.40
N PHE A 394 -15.04 12.38 43.01
CA PHE A 394 -15.58 11.84 44.26
C PHE A 394 -15.43 12.83 45.44
N ILE A 395 -14.28 13.48 45.56
CA ILE A 395 -14.03 14.48 46.61
C ILE A 395 -14.96 15.68 46.43
N ILE A 396 -15.14 16.18 45.21
CA ILE A 396 -16.02 17.32 44.90
C ILE A 396 -17.49 16.98 45.23
N LEU A 397 -17.96 15.80 44.82
CA LEU A 397 -19.32 15.34 45.15
C LEU A 397 -19.55 15.18 46.66
N ARG A 398 -18.50 14.83 47.42
CA ARG A 398 -18.57 14.69 48.88
C ARG A 398 -18.65 16.04 49.60
N PHE A 399 -17.97 17.07 49.11
CA PHE A 399 -18.04 18.41 49.68
C PHE A 399 -19.31 19.17 49.27
N ALA A 400 -19.80 18.98 48.05
CA ALA A 400 -21.06 19.57 47.58
C ALA A 400 -22.31 19.00 48.27
N ARG A 401 -22.21 17.84 48.94
CA ARG A 401 -23.29 17.25 49.76
C ARG A 401 -23.29 17.68 51.23
N ARG A 402 -22.29 18.45 51.66
CA ARG A 402 -22.08 18.82 53.07
C ARG A 402 -22.20 20.32 53.36
N GLY A 403 -22.49 21.14 52.34
CA GLY A 403 -22.93 22.52 52.47
C GLY A 403 -24.27 22.66 51.79
#